data_AF-A0A5N9CXN9-F1
#
_entry.id   AF-A0A5N9CXN9-F1
#
_cell.length_a   1.000
_cell.length_b   1.000
_cell.length_c   1.000
_cell.angle_alpha   90.00
_cell.angle_beta   90.00
_cell.angle_gamma   90.00
#
_symmetry.space_group_name_H-M   'P 1'
#
loop_
_entity.id
_entity.type
_entity.pdbx_description
1 polymer ?
#
loop_
_entity_poly.entity_id
_entity_poly.type
_entity_poly.pdbx_seq_one_letter_code
_entity_poly.pdbx_strand_id
1 'polypeptide(L)' 'MDPTLLTWGMHPRINIDLLPPERVVVQLTFYGAAKGDFWLVLERPEPSVCMHDPGFDVDLFVTTDTVAIHKV' A
#
# COMPACT_ATOMS: atom_id res chain seq x y z
N MET A 1 9.39 10.29 -9.96
CA MET A 1 9.10 8.88 -9.59
C MET A 1 7.61 8.72 -9.66
N ASP A 2 7.10 7.70 -10.34
CA ASP A 2 5.65 7.49 -10.43
C ASP A 2 5.17 6.72 -9.18
N PRO A 3 4.39 7.35 -8.29
CA PRO A 3 3.92 6.69 -7.08
C PRO A 3 2.97 5.53 -7.39
N THR A 4 2.30 5.54 -8.54
CA THR A 4 1.49 4.42 -9.05
C THR A 4 2.33 3.15 -9.22
N LEU A 5 3.49 3.29 -9.87
CA LEU A 5 4.41 2.17 -10.14
C LEU A 5 5.08 1.68 -8.85
N LEU A 6 5.36 2.59 -7.91
CA LEU A 6 5.93 2.23 -6.61
C LEU A 6 4.94 1.38 -5.80
N THR A 7 3.69 1.83 -5.67
CA THR A 7 2.70 1.08 -4.90
C THR A 7 2.31 -0.23 -5.57
N TRP A 8 2.19 -0.25 -6.91
CA TRP A 8 1.93 -1.50 -7.65
C TRP A 8 3.04 -2.55 -7.45
N GLY A 9 4.30 -2.11 -7.37
CA GLY A 9 5.45 -2.96 -7.10
C GLY A 9 5.54 -3.52 -5.68
N MET A 10 4.69 -3.06 -4.75
CA MET A 10 4.62 -3.58 -3.38
C MET A 10 3.80 -4.85 -3.28
N HIS A 11 2.67 -4.95 -3.99
CA HIS A 11 1.75 -6.08 -3.88
C HIS A 11 2.42 -7.47 -4.08
N PRO A 12 3.33 -7.70 -5.05
CA PRO A 12 3.92 -9.02 -5.25
C PRO A 12 5.03 -9.34 -4.24
N ARG A 13 5.46 -8.36 -3.43
CA ARG A 13 6.49 -8.55 -2.39
C ARG A 13 5.90 -8.92 -1.02
N ILE A 14 4.58 -8.95 -0.91
CA ILE A 14 3.90 -9.26 0.34
C ILE A 14 3.93 -10.77 0.56
N ASN A 15 4.49 -11.18 1.70
CA ASN A 15 4.43 -12.56 2.13
C ASN A 15 3.03 -12.88 2.66
N ILE A 16 2.21 -13.47 1.78
CA ILE A 16 0.80 -13.84 2.06
C ILE A 16 0.68 -14.78 3.26
N ASP A 17 1.70 -15.60 3.53
CA ASP A 17 1.68 -16.55 4.65
C ASP A 17 1.77 -15.88 6.03
N LEU A 18 2.28 -14.66 6.10
CA LEU A 18 2.36 -13.87 7.32
C LEU A 18 1.13 -12.99 7.55
N LEU A 19 0.19 -12.94 6.61
CA LEU A 19 -1.04 -12.16 6.76
C LEU A 19 -1.96 -12.83 7.80
N PRO A 20 -2.65 -12.03 8.63
CA PRO A 20 -3.69 -12.57 9.50
C PRO A 20 -4.85 -13.16 8.66
N PRO A 21 -5.74 -13.94 9.28
CA PRO A 21 -6.92 -14.48 8.59
C PRO A 21 -7.90 -13.39 8.14
N GLU A 22 -7.93 -12.26 8.84
CA GLU A 22 -8.77 -11.10 8.52
C GLU A 22 -8.10 -10.19 7.49
N ARG A 23 -8.92 -9.43 6.76
CA ARG A 23 -8.44 -8.38 5.86
C ARG A 23 -7.79 -7.27 6.68
N VAL A 24 -6.66 -6.78 6.20
CA VAL A 24 -6.02 -5.57 6.72
C VAL A 24 -5.94 -4.53 5.61
N VAL A 25 -6.43 -3.33 5.85
CA VAL A 25 -6.43 -2.21 4.91
C VAL A 25 -5.43 -1.16 5.38
N VAL A 26 -4.43 -0.91 4.55
CA VAL A 26 -3.39 0.08 4.82
C VAL A 26 -3.52 1.25 3.86
N GLN A 27 -3.71 2.46 4.38
CA GLN A 27 -3.62 3.68 3.58
C GLN A 27 -2.18 4.20 3.59
N LEU A 28 -1.57 4.28 2.42
CA LEU A 28 -0.26 4.85 2.16
C LEU A 28 -0.40 6.25 1.59
N THR A 29 0.04 7.25 2.34
CA THR A 29 0.11 8.64 1.90
C THR A 29 1.56 9.01 1.59
N PHE A 30 1.86 9.22 0.31
CA PHE A 30 3.17 9.73 -0.11
C PHE A 30 3.21 11.25 -0.08
N TYR A 31 4.32 11.81 0.42
CA TYR A 31 4.65 13.22 0.32
C TYR A 31 6.04 13.44 -0.32
N GLY A 32 6.34 14.69 -0.68
CA GLY A 32 7.62 15.08 -1.28
C GLY A 32 7.59 15.13 -2.81
N ALA A 33 8.52 14.43 -3.46
CA ALA A 33 8.73 14.45 -4.91
C ALA A 33 7.61 13.81 -5.73
N ALA A 34 6.86 12.87 -5.13
CA ALA A 34 5.55 12.46 -5.62
C ALA A 34 4.55 12.50 -4.48
N LYS A 35 3.27 12.71 -4.80
CA LYS A 35 2.20 12.82 -3.82
C LYS A 35 1.03 11.95 -4.24
N GLY A 36 0.33 11.39 -3.27
CA GLY A 36 -0.88 10.63 -3.51
C GLY A 36 -1.20 9.70 -2.36
N ASP A 37 -2.48 9.39 -2.26
CA ASP A 37 -3.00 8.36 -1.36
C ASP A 37 -3.22 7.08 -2.14
N PHE A 38 -2.83 5.97 -1.52
CA PHE A 38 -2.96 4.64 -2.08
C PHE A 38 -3.41 3.69 -0.98
N TRP A 39 -4.12 2.64 -1.37
CA TRP A 39 -4.59 1.63 -0.43
C TRP A 39 -3.99 0.29 -0.80
N LEU A 40 -3.45 -0.41 0.21
CA LEU A 40 -3.13 -1.82 0.14
C LEU A 40 -4.23 -2.58 0.86
N VAL A 41 -4.93 -3.45 0.14
CA VAL A 41 -5.88 -4.38 0.73
C VAL A 41 -5.16 -5.73 0.86
N LEU A 42 -4.81 -6.06 2.09
CA LEU A 42 -4.03 -7.24 2.44
C LEU A 42 -4.99 -8.35 2.89
N GLU A 43 -5.28 -9.25 1.95
CA GLU A 43 -6.10 -10.42 2.22
C GLU A 43 -5.57 -11.63 1.45
N ARG A 44 -5.90 -12.82 1.93
CA ARG A 44 -5.58 -14.07 1.24
C ARG A 44 -6.65 -14.34 0.15
N PRO A 45 -6.28 -14.92 -0.99
CA PRO A 45 -4.94 -15.38 -1.37
C PRO A 45 -4.09 -14.29 -2.05
N GLU A 46 -4.67 -13.14 -2.39
CA GLU A 46 -4.03 -12.15 -3.26
C GLU A 46 -4.22 -10.74 -2.70
N PRO A 47 -3.14 -10.05 -2.28
CA PRO A 47 -3.18 -8.64 -1.93
C PRO A 47 -3.44 -7.77 -3.16
N SER A 48 -4.12 -6.65 -2.97
CA SER A 48 -4.42 -5.71 -4.06
C SER A 48 -4.03 -4.28 -3.71
N VAL A 49 -3.85 -3.48 -4.76
CA VAL A 49 -3.54 -2.04 -4.66
C VAL A 49 -4.68 -1.25 -5.27
N CYS A 50 -5.18 -0.25 -4.54
CA CYS A 50 -6.19 0.67 -5.04
C CYS A 50 -5.63 2.10 -5.06
N MET A 51 -5.89 2.81 -6.16
CA MET A 51 -5.50 4.23 -6.33
C MET A 51 -6.57 5.20 -5.80
N HIS A 52 -7.73 4.65 -5.46
CA HIS A 52 -8.84 5.36 -4.85
C HIS A 52 -9.29 4.55 -3.64
N ASP A 53 -9.96 5.24 -2.70
CA ASP A 53 -10.52 4.62 -1.51
C ASP A 53 -11.41 3.42 -1.89
N PRO A 54 -11.10 2.21 -1.43
CA PRO A 54 -11.87 1.01 -1.73
C PRO A 54 -13.19 0.93 -0.95
N GLY A 55 -13.46 1.86 -0.02
CA GLY A 55 -14.66 1.89 0.81
C GLY A 55 -14.62 0.95 2.00
N PHE A 56 -13.42 0.53 2.42
CA PHE A 56 -13.20 -0.27 3.62
C PHE A 56 -12.67 0.59 4.76
N ASP A 57 -12.94 0.18 6.00
CA ASP A 57 -12.32 0.79 7.17
C ASP A 57 -10.80 0.59 7.11
N VAL A 58 -10.04 1.66 7.41
CA VAL A 58 -8.58 1.64 7.38
C VAL A 58 -8.05 1.18 8.74
N ASP A 59 -7.29 0.08 8.74
CA ASP A 59 -6.67 -0.48 9.93
C ASP A 59 -5.34 0.22 10.28
N LEU A 60 -4.63 0.74 9.27
CA LEU A 60 -3.36 1.41 9.44
C LEU A 60 -3.15 2.56 8.44
N PHE A 61 -2.74 3.73 8.94
CA PHE A 61 -2.28 4.85 8.13
C PHE A 61 -0.76 4.94 8.14
N VAL A 62 -0.14 4.99 6.97
CA VAL A 62 1.30 5.12 6.78
C VAL A 62 1.58 6.35 5.94
N THR A 63 2.31 7.31 6.50
CA THR A 63 2.73 8.53 5.79
C THR A 63 4.25 8.51 5.59
N THR A 64 4.71 8.62 4.35
CA THR A 64 6.15 8.51 4.04
C THR A 64 6.58 9.36 2.85
N ASP A 65 7.86 9.74 2.83
CA ASP A 65 8.46 10.45 1.70
C ASP A 65 8.70 9.49 0.52
N THR A 66 8.36 9.89 -0.71
CA THR A 66 8.54 9.04 -1.90
C THR A 66 9.98 8.60 -2.14
N VAL A 67 10.96 9.41 -1.74
CA VAL A 67 12.39 9.10 -1.93
C VAL A 67 12.86 8.09 -0.88
N ALA A 68 12.26 8.07 0.32
CA ALA A 68 12.62 7.13 1.38
C ALA A 68 12.25 5.68 1.03
N ILE A 69 11.15 5.46 0.31
CA ILE A 69 10.67 4.10 -0.04
C ILE A 69 11.45 3.43 -1.19
N HIS A 70 12.26 4.20 -1.94
CA HIS A 70 13.00 3.69 -3.10
C HIS A 70 14.32 2.98 -2.74
N LYS A 71 14.72 2.99 -1.45
CA LYS A 71 15.99 2.42 -0.97
C LYS A 71 15.86 1.02 -0.34
N VAL A 72 14.68 0.38 -0.41
CA VAL A 72 14.41 -0.94 0.19
C VAL A 72 14.28 -2.03 -0.88
#